data_AF-A0A1M7IU12-F1
#
_entry.id   AF-A0A1M7IU12-F1
#
_cell.length_a   1.000
_cell.length_b   1.000
_cell.length_c   1.000
_cell.angle_alpha   90.00
_cell.angle_beta   90.00
_cell.angle_gamma   90.00
#
_symmetry.space_group_name_H-M   'P 1'
#
loop_
_entity.id
_entity.type
_entity.pdbx_description
1 polymer ?
#
loop_
_entity_poly.entity_id
_entity_poly.type
_entity_poly.pdbx_seq_one_letter_code
_entity_poly.pdbx_strand_id
1 'polypeptide(L)'
;MKKAVIILALMLTSTVTFAQDTPVATAVSEPEAPEPKFTAAVDVVYPYLWRGIKYYGDKIAFQPYMAYAFTDKLSVGVWATTNFSNAADAYNEFDWSISYQVSPVVKVMLSDYYWPATKNNPDWERSSYFDYSEGSAQSLDLSLLFDFSEKGVPLDFQWNTFIGGGDYKYDENGNPTTRAFSSYAEIGYTYSLEKAGVDVRPFVGAAVINGGYYGVDASGKAGFTFSNVGVNIAKEFKITQNYRVPVFVRYTNNDYGIQEFDENDNLTKTVRNFFSAGMTFTIR
;
A
#
# COMPACT_ATOMS: atom_id res chain seq x y z
N MET A 1 32.07 -6.22 -31.18
CA MET A 1 31.06 -6.77 -30.24
C MET A 1 30.68 -5.65 -29.28
N LYS A 2 29.58 -4.96 -29.55
CA LYS A 2 29.02 -3.94 -28.64
C LYS A 2 27.96 -4.64 -27.79
N LYS A 3 28.04 -4.54 -26.47
CA LYS A 3 26.95 -4.86 -25.54
C LYS A 3 26.61 -3.59 -24.77
N ALA A 4 25.34 -3.24 -24.76
CA ALA A 4 24.77 -2.03 -24.21
C ALA A 4 23.85 -2.43 -23.06
N VAL A 5 24.36 -2.36 -21.83
CA VAL A 5 23.65 -2.77 -20.62
C VAL A 5 22.77 -1.63 -20.09
N ILE A 6 21.44 -1.80 -20.12
CA ILE A 6 20.41 -1.03 -19.38
C ILE A 6 19.30 -2.05 -19.03
N ILE A 7 19.09 -2.53 -17.78
CA ILE A 7 18.62 -1.93 -16.51
C ILE A 7 17.12 -2.18 -16.28
N LEU A 8 16.76 -2.79 -15.13
CA LEU A 8 15.40 -2.93 -14.60
C LEU A 8 15.40 -2.71 -13.07
N ALA A 9 14.46 -1.89 -12.60
CA ALA A 9 13.96 -1.68 -11.23
C ALA A 9 12.93 -0.49 -11.30
N LEU A 10 11.87 -0.35 -10.49
CA LEU A 10 11.49 -0.96 -9.21
C LEU A 10 10.01 -0.66 -8.86
N MET A 11 9.41 -1.54 -8.05
CA MET A 11 8.11 -1.38 -7.38
C MET A 11 8.20 -0.49 -6.14
N LEU A 12 7.19 0.34 -5.94
CA LEU A 12 6.76 0.94 -4.67
C LEU A 12 5.27 0.57 -4.54
N THR A 13 4.87 -0.16 -3.50
CA THR A 13 3.50 -0.67 -3.36
C THR A 13 2.50 0.46 -3.08
N SER A 14 2.07 1.12 -4.15
CA SER A 14 0.72 1.63 -4.44
C SER A 14 0.77 2.34 -5.79
N THR A 15 1.31 1.65 -6.79
CA THR A 15 0.93 1.70 -8.21
C THR A 15 1.69 0.68 -9.01
N VAL A 16 0.97 -0.01 -9.86
CA VAL A 16 1.57 -0.70 -11.00
C VAL A 16 1.85 0.39 -12.04
N THR A 17 3.13 0.65 -12.31
CA THR A 17 3.60 1.47 -13.43
C THR A 17 4.59 0.62 -14.22
N PHE A 18 4.14 0.03 -15.32
CA PHE A 18 5.02 -0.56 -16.33
C PHE A 18 5.09 0.36 -17.55
N ALA A 19 6.30 0.48 -18.08
CA ALA A 19 6.68 1.43 -19.11
C ALA A 19 5.93 1.20 -20.44
N GLN A 20 5.51 2.31 -21.05
CA GLN A 20 5.06 2.34 -22.45
C GLN A 20 6.26 2.59 -23.34
N ASP A 21 6.44 1.76 -24.38
CA ASP A 21 7.11 2.22 -25.60
C ASP A 21 6.75 1.36 -26.81
N THR A 22 6.30 1.99 -27.89
CA THR A 22 6.38 1.45 -29.26
C THR A 22 6.27 2.63 -30.26
N PRO A 23 6.83 2.56 -31.48
CA PRO A 23 8.27 2.53 -31.81
C PRO A 23 8.64 3.56 -32.90
N VAL A 24 9.89 4.07 -32.94
CA VAL A 24 10.52 4.46 -34.22
C VAL A 24 12.04 4.17 -34.21
N ALA A 25 12.42 3.24 -35.09
CA ALA A 25 13.71 3.03 -35.77
C ALA A 25 15.01 2.75 -34.98
N THR A 26 15.41 1.48 -35.04
CA THR A 26 16.77 0.94 -35.14
C THR A 26 17.79 1.26 -34.02
N ALA A 27 17.78 0.42 -32.99
CA ALA A 27 18.98 -0.09 -32.36
C ALA A 27 18.75 -1.54 -31.92
N VAL A 28 19.75 -2.39 -32.09
CA VAL A 28 19.72 -3.84 -31.84
C VAL A 28 19.19 -4.14 -30.44
N SER A 29 18.05 -4.84 -30.37
CA SER A 29 17.43 -5.35 -29.15
C SER A 29 18.36 -6.36 -28.48
N GLU A 30 18.88 -6.04 -27.30
CA GLU A 30 19.34 -7.07 -26.37
C GLU A 30 18.12 -7.90 -25.94
N PRO A 31 18.22 -9.24 -25.84
CA PRO A 31 17.12 -10.06 -25.34
C PRO A 31 16.82 -9.64 -23.90
N GLU A 32 15.57 -9.27 -23.62
CA GLU A 32 15.06 -9.08 -22.26
C GLU A 32 15.44 -10.30 -21.42
N ALA A 33 16.20 -10.07 -20.35
CA ALA A 33 16.45 -11.10 -19.38
C ALA A 33 15.10 -11.49 -18.76
N PRO A 34 14.80 -12.79 -18.57
CA PRO A 34 13.56 -13.20 -17.95
C PRO A 34 13.42 -12.55 -16.57
N GLU A 35 12.24 -11.99 -16.31
CA GLU A 35 11.85 -11.45 -14.99
C GLU A 35 12.23 -12.45 -13.88
N PRO A 36 12.92 -12.00 -12.81
CA PRO A 36 13.32 -12.90 -11.75
C PRO A 36 12.08 -13.44 -11.05
N LYS A 37 11.98 -14.77 -10.95
CA LYS A 37 10.87 -15.42 -10.25
C LYS A 37 10.81 -15.06 -8.77
N PHE A 38 11.93 -14.69 -8.16
CA PHE A 38 12.01 -14.28 -6.77
C PHE A 38 12.47 -12.84 -6.68
N THR A 39 11.76 -12.03 -5.89
CA THR A 39 12.15 -10.67 -5.56
C THR A 39 12.14 -10.47 -4.06
N ALA A 40 13.08 -9.69 -3.55
CA ALA A 40 13.14 -9.31 -2.15
C ALA A 40 13.64 -7.87 -2.02
N ALA A 41 13.07 -7.12 -1.09
CA ALA A 41 13.44 -5.74 -0.82
C ALA A 41 13.10 -5.34 0.61
N VAL A 42 13.61 -4.19 1.03
CA VAL A 42 13.19 -3.50 2.25
C VAL A 42 12.90 -2.05 1.91
N ASP A 43 11.70 -1.59 2.22
CA ASP A 43 11.39 -0.16 2.20
C ASP A 43 11.70 0.47 3.55
N VAL A 44 12.23 1.69 3.52
CA VAL A 44 12.39 2.55 4.70
C VAL A 44 11.52 3.78 4.47
N VAL A 45 10.49 3.95 5.29
CA VAL A 45 9.41 4.94 5.07
C VAL A 45 9.13 5.75 6.33
N TYR A 46 8.81 7.05 6.16
CA TYR A 46 8.35 7.91 7.24
C TYR A 46 7.39 9.02 6.76
N PRO A 47 6.24 9.22 7.44
CA PRO A 47 5.52 8.19 8.20
C PRO A 47 4.99 7.12 7.24
N TYR A 48 4.74 5.92 7.75
CA TYR A 48 3.96 4.92 7.00
C TYR A 48 2.50 5.37 6.93
N LEU A 49 1.93 5.34 5.72
CA LEU A 49 0.53 5.67 5.45
C LEU A 49 -0.13 4.48 4.75
N TRP A 50 -1.17 3.90 5.35
CA TRP A 50 -1.97 2.84 4.75
C TRP A 50 -3.29 3.43 4.25
N ARG A 51 -3.52 3.45 2.92
CA ARG A 51 -4.72 4.05 2.30
C ARG A 51 -4.99 5.49 2.78
N GLY A 52 -3.89 6.23 2.98
CA GLY A 52 -3.88 7.59 3.52
C GLY A 52 -3.95 7.69 5.05
N ILE A 53 -4.26 6.62 5.77
CA ILE A 53 -4.34 6.56 7.23
C ILE A 53 -2.94 6.46 7.82
N LYS A 54 -2.61 7.41 8.70
CA LYS A 54 -1.35 7.44 9.45
C LYS A 54 -1.55 6.73 10.79
N TYR A 55 -1.31 5.42 10.82
CA TYR A 55 -1.37 4.66 12.07
C TYR A 55 -0.09 4.81 12.88
N TYR A 56 -0.18 5.49 14.04
CA TYR A 56 0.90 5.67 15.01
C TYR A 56 2.28 5.96 14.38
N GLY A 57 2.23 6.71 13.27
CA GLY A 57 3.26 6.69 12.23
C GLY A 57 4.40 7.68 12.44
N ASP A 58 4.54 8.29 13.63
CA ASP A 58 5.62 9.23 13.93
C ASP A 58 6.97 8.55 14.15
N LYS A 59 7.18 7.38 13.52
CA LYS A 59 8.37 6.56 13.58
C LYS A 59 8.73 6.07 12.19
N ILE A 60 10.03 5.92 11.94
CA ILE A 60 10.53 5.31 10.71
C ILE A 60 10.07 3.85 10.71
N ALA A 61 9.46 3.41 9.62
CA ALA A 61 9.03 2.04 9.40
C ALA A 61 10.00 1.33 8.44
N PHE A 62 10.34 0.10 8.78
CA PHE A 62 11.10 -0.82 7.94
C PHE A 62 10.15 -1.88 7.42
N GLN A 63 10.06 -2.02 6.11
CA GLN A 63 9.04 -2.81 5.45
C GLN A 63 9.68 -3.85 4.54
N PRO A 64 10.16 -4.98 5.10
CA PRO A 64 10.68 -6.06 4.28
C PRO A 64 9.56 -6.72 3.47
N TYR A 65 9.89 -7.10 2.25
CA TYR A 65 9.00 -7.81 1.36
C TYR A 65 9.75 -8.86 0.56
N MET A 66 9.04 -9.96 0.28
CA MET A 66 9.47 -10.98 -0.67
C MET A 66 8.29 -11.40 -1.54
N ALA A 67 8.52 -11.67 -2.82
CA ALA A 67 7.55 -12.35 -3.67
C ALA A 67 8.17 -13.44 -4.52
N TYR A 68 7.33 -14.41 -4.86
CA TYR A 68 7.65 -15.49 -5.76
C TYR A 68 6.57 -15.66 -6.85
N ALA A 69 6.99 -15.62 -8.12
CA ALA A 69 6.16 -15.92 -9.28
C ALA A 69 6.24 -17.42 -9.60
N PHE A 70 5.16 -18.15 -9.32
CA PHE A 70 5.04 -19.57 -9.69
C PHE A 70 4.86 -19.73 -11.19
N THR A 71 4.09 -18.81 -11.80
CA THR A 71 3.85 -18.71 -13.24
C THR A 71 3.81 -17.23 -13.63
N ASP A 72 3.68 -16.94 -14.92
CA ASP A 72 3.52 -15.57 -15.42
C ASP A 72 2.22 -14.89 -14.93
N LYS A 73 1.30 -15.67 -14.34
CA LYS A 73 0.01 -15.16 -13.82
C LYS A 73 -0.14 -15.30 -12.32
N LEU A 74 0.45 -16.32 -11.71
CA LEU A 74 0.27 -16.66 -10.31
C LEU A 74 1.52 -16.32 -9.50
N SER A 75 1.35 -15.47 -8.50
CA SER A 75 2.41 -15.09 -7.55
C SER A 75 1.92 -15.08 -6.12
N VAL A 76 2.86 -15.23 -5.20
CA VAL A 76 2.64 -15.02 -3.77
C VAL A 76 3.63 -13.99 -3.24
N GLY A 77 3.21 -13.25 -2.23
CA GLY A 77 4.06 -12.29 -1.54
C GLY A 77 3.94 -12.43 -0.02
N VAL A 78 4.99 -12.03 0.67
CA VAL A 78 4.95 -11.71 2.09
C VAL A 78 5.48 -10.30 2.26
N TRP A 79 4.86 -9.55 3.16
CA TRP A 79 5.25 -8.19 3.51
C TRP A 79 5.17 -8.08 5.02
N ALA A 80 6.05 -7.30 5.62
CA ALA A 80 5.94 -6.96 7.02
C ALA A 80 6.30 -5.50 7.19
N THR A 81 5.95 -4.94 8.33
CA THR A 81 6.39 -3.59 8.70
C THR A 81 6.61 -3.53 10.20
N THR A 82 7.69 -2.85 10.59
CA THR A 82 8.03 -2.65 11.98
C THR A 82 8.76 -1.33 12.16
N ASN A 83 8.56 -0.70 13.31
CA ASN A 83 9.40 0.39 13.80
C ASN A 83 10.35 -0.08 14.91
N PHE A 84 10.60 -1.40 14.99
CA PHE A 84 11.47 -2.06 15.98
C PHE A 84 11.16 -1.66 17.44
N SER A 85 9.89 -1.42 17.74
CA SER A 85 9.41 -0.95 19.03
C SER A 85 8.33 -1.87 19.59
N ASN A 86 8.25 -1.95 20.92
CA ASN A 86 7.18 -2.62 21.66
C ASN A 86 6.28 -1.63 22.42
N ALA A 87 6.47 -0.32 22.25
CA ALA A 87 5.61 0.71 22.84
C ALA A 87 4.14 0.54 22.44
N ALA A 88 3.23 1.17 23.18
CA ALA A 88 1.79 1.09 22.89
C ALA A 88 1.46 1.58 21.46
N ASP A 89 2.17 2.62 21.03
CA ASP A 89 2.08 3.25 19.71
C ASP A 89 3.10 2.67 18.71
N ALA A 90 3.57 1.42 18.90
CA ALA A 90 4.39 0.76 17.89
C ALA A 90 3.52 0.13 16.80
N TYR A 91 4.07 0.00 15.60
CA TYR A 91 3.39 -0.59 14.47
C TYR A 91 4.16 -1.84 14.06
N ASN A 92 3.53 -3.01 14.18
CA ASN A 92 4.10 -4.30 13.79
C ASN A 92 3.03 -5.11 13.06
N GLU A 93 3.25 -5.39 11.78
CA GLU A 93 2.31 -6.10 10.92
C GLU A 93 3.06 -7.11 10.07
N PHE A 94 2.40 -8.22 9.77
CA PHE A 94 2.92 -9.27 8.91
C PHE A 94 1.80 -9.81 8.02
N ASP A 95 2.02 -9.70 6.72
CA ASP A 95 1.02 -9.97 5.72
C ASP A 95 1.51 -11.01 4.73
N TRP A 96 0.60 -11.80 4.20
CA TRP A 96 0.83 -12.55 2.98
C TRP A 96 -0.22 -12.23 1.93
N SER A 97 0.12 -12.47 0.67
CA SER A 97 -0.77 -12.28 -0.45
C SER A 97 -0.63 -13.38 -1.48
N ILE A 98 -1.74 -13.66 -2.17
CA ILE A 98 -1.79 -14.46 -3.39
C ILE A 98 -2.42 -13.62 -4.49
N SER A 99 -1.78 -13.57 -5.65
CA SER A 99 -2.20 -12.75 -6.79
C SER A 99 -2.33 -13.57 -8.06
N TYR A 100 -3.38 -13.31 -8.83
CA TYR A 100 -3.63 -13.91 -10.14
C TYR A 100 -3.90 -12.84 -11.21
N GLN A 101 -3.09 -12.83 -12.26
CA GLN A 101 -3.28 -11.97 -13.43
C GLN A 101 -4.35 -12.57 -14.36
N VAL A 102 -5.55 -11.97 -14.37
CA VAL A 102 -6.71 -12.43 -15.16
C VAL A 102 -6.55 -12.02 -16.62
N SER A 103 -6.12 -10.78 -16.86
CA SER A 103 -5.88 -10.20 -18.19
C SER A 103 -4.72 -9.22 -18.11
N PRO A 104 -4.21 -8.64 -19.21
CA PRO A 104 -3.17 -7.60 -19.13
C PRO A 104 -3.53 -6.40 -18.24
N VAL A 105 -4.83 -6.11 -18.08
CA VAL A 105 -5.32 -4.98 -17.28
C VAL A 105 -5.72 -5.39 -15.87
N VAL A 106 -6.22 -6.61 -15.68
CA VAL A 106 -6.91 -7.01 -14.45
C VAL A 106 -6.12 -8.05 -13.67
N LYS A 107 -5.85 -7.73 -12.41
CA LYS A 107 -5.29 -8.63 -11.41
C LYS A 107 -6.25 -8.76 -10.22
N VAL A 108 -6.41 -9.98 -9.73
CA VAL A 108 -7.13 -10.26 -8.49
C VAL A 108 -6.09 -10.67 -7.45
N MET A 109 -6.19 -10.10 -6.25
CA MET A 109 -5.29 -10.41 -5.14
C MET A 109 -6.10 -10.66 -3.87
N LEU A 110 -5.73 -11.68 -3.11
CA LEU A 110 -6.19 -11.86 -1.74
C LEU A 110 -5.01 -11.57 -0.83
N SER A 111 -5.19 -10.63 0.10
CA SER A 111 -4.21 -10.33 1.15
C SER A 111 -4.75 -10.78 2.50
N ASP A 112 -3.86 -11.28 3.32
CA ASP A 112 -4.07 -11.55 4.73
C ASP A 112 -3.29 -10.52 5.53
N TYR A 113 -4.02 -9.68 6.26
CA TYR A 113 -3.43 -8.66 7.12
C TYR A 113 -3.44 -9.13 8.55
N TYR A 114 -2.26 -9.20 9.17
CA TYR A 114 -2.12 -9.47 10.60
C TYR A 114 -1.42 -8.31 11.27
N TRP A 115 -2.21 -7.52 11.98
CA TRP A 115 -1.75 -6.32 12.66
C TRP A 115 -2.19 -6.33 14.12
N PRO A 116 -1.52 -7.13 14.97
CA PRO A 116 -1.86 -7.24 16.38
C PRO A 116 -1.35 -6.04 17.17
N ALA A 117 -2.05 -5.74 18.26
CA ALA A 117 -1.56 -4.84 19.27
C ALA A 117 -0.19 -5.29 19.84
N THR A 118 0.64 -4.32 20.22
CA THR A 118 1.82 -4.64 21.03
C THR A 118 1.40 -5.08 22.43
N LYS A 119 2.29 -5.77 23.16
CA LYS A 119 2.03 -6.14 24.56
C LYS A 119 1.70 -4.92 25.45
N ASN A 120 2.19 -3.74 25.09
CA ASN A 120 2.00 -2.51 25.86
C ASN A 120 0.82 -1.67 25.36
N ASN A 121 0.08 -2.13 24.35
CA ASN A 121 -1.16 -1.50 23.90
C ASN A 121 -2.35 -2.37 24.36
N PRO A 122 -3.03 -2.02 25.46
CA PRO A 122 -4.16 -2.78 25.96
C PRO A 122 -5.47 -2.51 25.20
N ASP A 123 -5.52 -1.44 24.40
CA ASP A 123 -6.76 -0.95 23.80
C ASP A 123 -7.14 -1.71 22.52
N TRP A 124 -6.22 -2.50 21.98
CA TRP A 124 -6.32 -3.13 20.67
C TRP A 124 -6.24 -4.65 20.75
N GLU A 125 -6.83 -5.32 19.77
CA GLU A 125 -6.90 -6.79 19.75
C GLU A 125 -5.51 -7.42 19.62
N ARG A 126 -5.33 -8.53 20.36
CA ARG A 126 -4.11 -9.34 20.30
C ARG A 126 -4.48 -10.81 20.17
N SER A 127 -5.03 -11.15 19.01
CA SER A 127 -5.35 -12.53 18.64
C SER A 127 -4.10 -13.29 18.19
N SER A 128 -4.23 -14.61 18.04
CA SER A 128 -3.16 -15.44 17.47
C SER A 128 -3.09 -15.27 15.95
N TYR A 129 -1.93 -15.54 15.37
CA TYR A 129 -1.77 -15.62 13.91
C TYR A 129 -2.71 -16.70 13.34
N PHE A 130 -3.39 -16.41 12.22
CA PHE A 130 -4.44 -17.26 11.62
C PHE A 130 -5.75 -17.40 12.43
N ASP A 131 -5.96 -16.57 13.45
CA ASP A 131 -7.27 -16.45 14.07
C ASP A 131 -8.15 -15.50 13.25
N TYR A 132 -9.13 -16.03 12.51
CA TYR A 132 -10.07 -15.25 11.70
C TYR A 132 -11.44 -15.07 12.37
N SER A 133 -11.49 -15.24 13.70
CA SER A 133 -12.72 -15.04 14.48
C SER A 133 -13.12 -13.57 14.55
N GLU A 134 -14.29 -13.33 15.11
CA GLU A 134 -14.88 -11.98 15.19
C GLU A 134 -14.02 -11.09 16.11
N GLY A 135 -13.69 -9.89 15.64
CA GLY A 135 -12.85 -8.95 16.36
C GLY A 135 -11.36 -9.27 16.37
N SER A 136 -10.91 -10.38 15.76
CA SER A 136 -9.49 -10.74 15.65
C SER A 136 -8.64 -9.67 14.94
N ALA A 137 -7.34 -9.66 15.22
CA ALA A 137 -6.36 -8.80 14.55
C ALA A 137 -6.00 -9.25 13.12
N GLN A 138 -6.66 -10.31 12.64
CA GLN A 138 -6.46 -10.89 11.32
C GLN A 138 -7.61 -10.49 10.41
N SER A 139 -7.31 -10.09 9.16
CA SER A 139 -8.34 -9.77 8.17
C SER A 139 -7.95 -10.20 6.77
N LEU A 140 -8.95 -10.62 5.99
CA LEU A 140 -8.79 -11.01 4.59
C LEU A 140 -9.31 -9.89 3.69
N ASP A 141 -8.45 -9.35 2.83
CA ASP A 141 -8.78 -8.28 1.88
C ASP A 141 -8.71 -8.79 0.43
N LEU A 142 -9.87 -8.83 -0.22
CA LEU A 142 -9.98 -9.13 -1.63
C LEU A 142 -9.84 -7.86 -2.46
N SER A 143 -8.83 -7.85 -3.32
CA SER A 143 -8.43 -6.73 -4.15
C SER A 143 -8.66 -7.02 -5.63
N LEU A 144 -9.33 -6.10 -6.32
CA LEU A 144 -9.38 -5.99 -7.77
C LEU A 144 -8.48 -4.83 -8.19
N LEU A 145 -7.44 -5.14 -8.94
CA LEU A 145 -6.43 -4.19 -9.36
C LEU A 145 -6.48 -4.05 -10.88
N PHE A 146 -6.54 -2.82 -11.34
CA PHE A 146 -6.64 -2.44 -12.75
C PHE A 146 -5.47 -1.55 -13.12
N ASP A 147 -4.73 -1.95 -14.14
CA ASP A 147 -3.66 -1.15 -14.72
C ASP A 147 -3.90 -0.98 -16.22
N PHE A 148 -4.16 0.26 -16.64
CA PHE A 148 -4.42 0.57 -18.04
C PHE A 148 -3.16 1.07 -18.77
N SER A 149 -2.01 1.15 -18.10
CA SER A 149 -0.76 1.71 -18.64
C SER A 149 -0.33 0.98 -19.92
N GLU A 150 -0.40 -0.36 -19.92
CA GLU A 150 -0.13 -1.19 -21.10
C GLU A 150 -1.08 -0.94 -22.28
N LYS A 151 -2.21 -0.26 -22.05
CA LYS A 151 -3.19 0.13 -23.07
C LYS A 151 -3.05 1.57 -23.53
N GLY A 152 -1.96 2.25 -23.17
CA GLY A 152 -1.73 3.64 -23.57
C GLY A 152 -2.34 4.66 -22.60
N VAL A 153 -3.02 4.21 -21.54
CA VAL A 153 -3.70 5.10 -20.59
C VAL A 153 -3.00 4.95 -19.24
N PRO A 154 -2.20 5.93 -18.77
CA PRO A 154 -1.40 5.78 -17.56
C PRO A 154 -2.26 6.01 -16.31
N LEU A 155 -3.33 5.22 -16.21
CA LEU A 155 -4.34 5.24 -15.18
C LEU A 155 -4.33 3.88 -14.49
N ASP A 156 -4.37 3.93 -13.17
CA ASP A 156 -4.50 2.76 -12.33
C ASP A 156 -5.73 2.92 -11.43
N PHE A 157 -6.37 1.79 -11.11
CA PHE A 157 -7.51 1.75 -10.21
C PHE A 157 -7.43 0.51 -9.33
N GLN A 158 -7.76 0.66 -8.06
CA GLN A 158 -7.92 -0.46 -7.15
C GLN A 158 -9.27 -0.40 -6.45
N TRP A 159 -9.83 -1.57 -6.21
CA TRP A 159 -10.93 -1.79 -5.29
C TRP A 159 -10.52 -2.88 -4.32
N ASN A 160 -10.73 -2.65 -3.03
CA ASN A 160 -10.35 -3.56 -1.96
C ASN A 160 -11.57 -3.75 -1.06
N THR A 161 -11.86 -4.99 -0.65
CA THR A 161 -12.96 -5.30 0.27
C THR A 161 -12.49 -6.31 1.29
N PHE A 162 -12.66 -5.98 2.56
CA PHE A 162 -12.52 -6.97 3.62
C PHE A 162 -13.63 -8.01 3.54
N ILE A 163 -13.27 -9.28 3.36
CA ILE A 163 -14.20 -10.40 3.16
C ILE A 163 -14.17 -11.42 4.30
N GLY A 164 -13.22 -11.30 5.23
CA GLY A 164 -13.03 -12.24 6.33
C GLY A 164 -12.20 -11.65 7.46
N GLY A 165 -12.16 -12.34 8.60
CA GLY A 165 -11.49 -11.85 9.81
C GLY A 165 -12.27 -10.77 10.54
N GLY A 166 -11.55 -9.84 11.17
CA GLY A 166 -12.03 -8.84 12.15
C GLY A 166 -12.92 -7.71 11.65
N ASP A 167 -13.31 -7.67 10.36
CA ASP A 167 -14.14 -6.58 9.81
C ASP A 167 -15.64 -6.71 10.13
N TYR A 168 -16.07 -6.06 11.21
CA TYR A 168 -17.44 -6.08 11.72
C TYR A 168 -18.01 -4.69 11.97
N LYS A 169 -19.34 -4.60 11.93
CA LYS A 169 -20.12 -3.49 12.49
C LYS A 169 -20.35 -3.72 13.96
N TYR A 170 -20.34 -2.65 14.75
CA TYR A 170 -20.53 -2.69 16.19
C TYR A 170 -21.80 -1.96 16.61
N ASP A 171 -22.48 -2.46 17.64
CA ASP A 171 -23.59 -1.77 18.28
C ASP A 171 -23.11 -0.67 19.25
N GLU A 172 -24.05 0.06 19.87
CA GLU A 172 -23.74 1.13 20.83
C GLU A 172 -22.99 0.63 22.09
N ASN A 173 -23.04 -0.67 22.38
CA ASN A 173 -22.34 -1.30 23.49
C ASN A 173 -20.98 -1.88 23.08
N GLY A 174 -20.58 -1.73 21.81
CA GLY A 174 -19.33 -2.27 21.28
C GLY A 174 -19.38 -3.76 20.93
N ASN A 175 -20.56 -4.39 20.84
CA ASN A 175 -20.66 -5.80 20.44
C ASN A 175 -20.67 -5.92 18.90
N PRO A 176 -19.96 -6.90 18.32
CA PRO A 176 -20.02 -7.16 16.89
C PRO A 176 -21.43 -7.63 16.50
N THR A 177 -21.91 -7.16 15.35
CA THR A 177 -23.26 -7.47 14.85
C THR A 177 -23.21 -8.27 13.56
N THR A 178 -22.66 -7.68 12.50
CA THR A 178 -22.60 -8.25 11.15
C THR A 178 -21.31 -7.82 10.47
N ARG A 179 -20.86 -8.56 9.46
CA ARG A 179 -19.68 -8.16 8.67
C ARG A 179 -19.89 -6.78 8.05
N ALA A 180 -18.87 -5.94 8.13
CA ALA A 180 -18.94 -4.59 7.57
C ALA A 180 -18.71 -4.57 6.06
N PHE A 181 -17.90 -5.51 5.54
CA PHE A 181 -17.41 -5.51 4.17
C PHE A 181 -16.80 -4.16 3.81
N SER A 182 -15.98 -3.64 4.72
CA SER A 182 -15.32 -2.36 4.58
C SER A 182 -14.54 -2.37 3.26
N SER A 183 -14.90 -1.43 2.37
CA SER A 183 -14.36 -1.35 1.02
C SER A 183 -13.64 -0.03 0.80
N TYR A 184 -12.53 -0.09 0.10
CA TYR A 184 -11.75 1.06 -0.35
C TYR A 184 -11.60 1.02 -1.86
N ALA A 185 -11.57 2.20 -2.47
CA ALA A 185 -11.18 2.35 -3.85
C ALA A 185 -10.21 3.52 -4.01
N GLU A 186 -9.23 3.39 -4.90
CA GLU A 186 -8.34 4.49 -5.28
C GLU A 186 -8.14 4.50 -6.79
N ILE A 187 -8.14 5.70 -7.35
CA ILE A 187 -7.75 5.95 -8.73
C ILE A 187 -6.53 6.84 -8.76
N GLY A 188 -5.62 6.54 -9.68
CA GLY A 188 -4.42 7.33 -9.91
C GLY A 188 -4.15 7.54 -11.39
N TYR A 189 -3.38 8.58 -11.67
CA TYR A 189 -2.87 8.86 -13.00
C TYR A 189 -1.39 9.17 -12.91
N THR A 190 -0.53 8.42 -13.62
CA THR A 190 0.92 8.61 -13.57
C THR A 190 1.39 9.40 -14.80
N TYR A 191 2.07 10.51 -14.55
CA TYR A 191 2.76 11.27 -15.59
C TYR A 191 4.27 11.18 -15.40
N SER A 192 4.96 10.63 -16.40
CA SER A 192 6.42 10.46 -16.38
C SER A 192 7.12 11.65 -17.07
N LEU A 193 7.91 12.38 -16.30
CA LEU A 193 8.83 13.40 -16.78
C LEU A 193 10.12 12.72 -17.26
N GLU A 194 10.10 12.12 -18.45
CA GLU A 194 11.17 11.27 -19.00
C GLU A 194 12.57 11.90 -18.89
N LYS A 195 12.71 13.18 -19.27
CA LYS A 195 14.00 13.90 -19.20
C LYS A 195 14.56 14.01 -17.79
N ALA A 196 13.69 14.07 -16.78
CA ALA A 196 14.08 14.16 -15.38
C ALA A 196 14.17 12.79 -14.70
N GLY A 197 13.60 11.74 -15.31
CA GLY A 197 13.41 10.43 -14.69
C GLY A 197 12.57 10.53 -13.42
N VAL A 198 11.48 11.30 -13.47
CA VAL A 198 10.59 11.55 -12.33
C VAL A 198 9.18 11.17 -12.72
N ASP A 199 8.54 10.36 -11.90
CA ASP A 199 7.13 10.02 -12.04
C ASP A 199 6.31 10.85 -11.06
N VAL A 200 5.22 11.45 -11.55
CA VAL A 200 4.28 12.23 -10.77
C VAL A 200 2.91 11.57 -10.86
N ARG A 201 2.40 11.09 -9.73
CA ARG A 201 1.10 10.45 -9.63
C ARG A 201 0.18 11.17 -8.66
N PRO A 202 -0.71 12.06 -9.15
CA PRO A 202 -1.91 12.42 -8.39
C PRO A 202 -2.83 11.20 -8.19
N PHE A 203 -3.49 11.16 -7.03
CA PHE A 203 -4.45 10.10 -6.68
C PHE A 203 -5.60 10.60 -5.82
N VAL A 204 -6.72 9.89 -5.88
CA VAL A 204 -7.89 10.08 -5.01
C VAL A 204 -8.39 8.70 -4.56
N GLY A 205 -8.54 8.52 -3.25
CA GLY A 205 -9.05 7.33 -2.60
C GLY A 205 -10.31 7.63 -1.77
N ALA A 206 -11.16 6.63 -1.63
CA ALA A 206 -12.37 6.67 -0.82
C ALA A 206 -12.61 5.35 -0.09
N ALA A 207 -13.07 5.44 1.16
CA ALA A 207 -13.81 4.35 1.77
C ALA A 207 -15.22 4.35 1.14
N VAL A 208 -15.57 3.29 0.42
CA VAL A 208 -16.80 3.22 -0.39
C VAL A 208 -17.94 2.57 0.38
N ILE A 209 -17.62 1.50 1.11
CA ILE A 209 -18.51 0.82 2.04
C ILE A 209 -17.78 0.85 3.37
N ASN A 210 -18.45 1.32 4.41
CA ASN A 210 -17.79 1.44 5.69
C ASN A 210 -18.80 1.36 6.83
N GLY A 211 -18.44 0.57 7.83
CA GLY A 211 -19.08 0.45 9.13
C GLY A 211 -18.19 -0.35 10.09
N GLY A 212 -16.91 -0.50 9.75
CA GLY A 212 -15.92 -1.34 10.40
C GLY A 212 -14.55 -0.67 10.29
N TYR A 213 -13.61 -1.24 9.53
CA TYR A 213 -12.20 -0.81 9.48
C TYR A 213 -11.93 0.67 9.21
N TYR A 214 -12.73 1.35 8.37
CA TYR A 214 -12.50 2.78 8.10
C TYR A 214 -13.29 3.69 9.03
N GLY A 215 -13.95 3.17 10.08
CA GLY A 215 -14.60 3.96 11.12
C GLY A 215 -15.71 4.90 10.61
N VAL A 216 -15.75 6.13 11.14
CA VAL A 216 -16.71 7.17 10.76
C VAL A 216 -15.98 8.40 10.22
N ASP A 217 -16.66 9.16 9.37
CA ASP A 217 -16.16 10.43 8.84
C ASP A 217 -16.10 11.54 9.92
N ALA A 218 -15.64 12.73 9.53
CA ALA A 218 -15.54 13.89 10.42
C ALA A 218 -16.90 14.35 11.02
N SER A 219 -18.02 13.91 10.46
CA SER A 219 -19.38 14.17 10.96
C SER A 219 -19.93 13.04 11.83
N GLY A 220 -19.13 12.00 12.10
CA GLY A 220 -19.52 10.83 12.87
C GLY A 220 -20.37 9.84 12.08
N LYS A 221 -20.38 9.89 10.74
CA LYS A 221 -21.17 8.99 9.89
C LYS A 221 -20.29 7.95 9.20
N ALA A 222 -20.74 6.69 9.22
CA ALA A 222 -20.14 5.64 8.42
C ALA A 222 -20.75 5.64 7.00
N GLY A 223 -19.96 5.21 6.00
CA GLY A 223 -20.40 5.11 4.62
C GLY A 223 -19.34 5.59 3.63
N PHE A 224 -19.80 6.11 2.48
CA PHE A 224 -18.91 6.68 1.48
C PHE A 224 -18.23 7.95 2.01
N THR A 225 -16.91 7.96 2.03
CA THR A 225 -16.12 9.17 2.31
C THR A 225 -14.82 9.15 1.54
N PHE A 226 -14.38 10.32 1.07
CA PHE A 226 -13.05 10.46 0.49
C PHE A 226 -12.02 10.28 1.60
N SER A 227 -11.26 9.19 1.54
CA SER A 227 -10.26 8.87 2.55
C SER A 227 -8.97 9.63 2.30
N ASN A 228 -8.58 9.83 1.03
CA ASN A 228 -7.31 10.46 0.72
C ASN A 228 -7.29 11.14 -0.65
N VAL A 229 -6.61 12.26 -0.73
CA VAL A 229 -6.22 12.90 -1.99
C VAL A 229 -4.77 13.34 -1.88
N GLY A 230 -4.00 13.15 -2.94
CA GLY A 230 -2.59 13.45 -2.85
C GLY A 230 -1.84 13.38 -4.16
N VAL A 231 -0.53 13.52 -4.03
CA VAL A 231 0.42 13.35 -5.12
C VAL A 231 1.63 12.60 -4.61
N ASN A 232 2.02 11.57 -5.36
CA ASN A 232 3.24 10.81 -5.16
C ASN A 232 4.25 11.22 -6.23
N ILE A 233 5.45 11.61 -5.83
CA ILE A 233 6.55 11.92 -6.73
C ILE A 233 7.63 10.88 -6.48
N ALA A 234 7.99 10.10 -7.50
CA ALA A 234 8.97 9.04 -7.40
C ALA A 234 10.14 9.27 -8.37
N LYS A 235 11.32 8.82 -7.97
CA LYS A 235 12.53 8.82 -8.79
C LYS A 235 13.43 7.68 -8.42
N GLU A 236 14.03 7.05 -9.43
CA GLU A 236 15.07 6.07 -9.22
C GLU A 236 16.47 6.65 -9.39
N PHE A 237 17.30 6.53 -8.36
CA PHE A 237 18.70 6.91 -8.42
C PHE A 237 19.59 5.72 -8.76
N LYS A 238 20.37 5.87 -9.83
CA LYS A 238 21.44 4.93 -10.16
C LYS A 238 22.65 5.22 -9.28
N ILE A 239 22.96 4.31 -8.35
CA ILE A 239 24.11 4.45 -7.45
C ILE A 239 25.35 3.79 -8.07
N THR A 240 25.19 2.58 -8.61
CA THR A 240 26.24 1.87 -9.35
C THR A 240 25.67 1.30 -10.65
N GLN A 241 26.47 0.56 -11.43
CA GLN A 241 25.95 -0.11 -12.63
C GLN A 241 24.83 -1.11 -12.30
N ASN A 242 24.93 -1.78 -11.14
CA ASN A 242 24.04 -2.87 -10.76
C ASN A 242 23.15 -2.53 -9.56
N TYR A 243 23.25 -1.31 -9.04
CA TYR A 243 22.53 -0.90 -7.83
C TYR A 243 21.79 0.41 -8.03
N ARG A 244 20.50 0.38 -7.69
CA ARG A 244 19.52 1.44 -7.86
C ARG A 244 18.73 1.59 -6.59
N VAL A 245 18.37 2.82 -6.29
CA VAL A 245 17.58 3.18 -5.11
C VAL A 245 16.41 4.05 -5.57
N PRO A 246 15.20 3.48 -5.63
CA PRO A 246 13.97 4.24 -5.74
C PRO A 246 13.78 5.06 -4.49
N VAL A 247 13.31 6.27 -4.68
CA VAL A 247 12.83 7.13 -3.61
C VAL A 247 11.47 7.70 -4.00
N PHE A 248 10.70 8.07 -2.99
CA PHE A 248 9.50 8.86 -3.20
C PHE A 248 9.33 9.94 -2.14
N VAL A 249 8.56 10.96 -2.52
CA VAL A 249 7.92 11.90 -1.60
C VAL A 249 6.45 11.96 -1.98
N ARG A 250 5.58 11.88 -0.98
CA ARG A 250 4.14 11.85 -1.13
C ARG A 250 3.52 12.88 -0.21
N TYR A 251 2.66 13.72 -0.78
CA TYR A 251 1.72 14.51 -0.01
C TYR A 251 0.36 13.80 -0.02
N THR A 252 -0.25 13.70 1.15
CA THR A 252 -1.59 13.13 1.33
C THR A 252 -2.41 14.03 2.24
N ASN A 253 -3.55 14.52 1.76
CA ASN A 253 -4.63 14.96 2.60
C ASN A 253 -5.56 13.77 2.88
N ASN A 254 -5.90 13.52 4.15
CA ASN A 254 -6.79 12.44 4.57
C ASN A 254 -7.92 13.00 5.45
N ASP A 255 -9.17 12.67 5.10
CA ASP A 255 -10.37 13.17 5.76
C ASP A 255 -10.66 12.54 7.14
N TYR A 256 -10.12 11.35 7.42
CA TYR A 256 -10.16 10.81 8.77
C TYR A 256 -9.23 11.62 9.70
N GLY A 257 -8.05 11.96 9.19
CA GLY A 257 -7.01 12.68 9.94
C GLY A 257 -6.55 11.96 11.21
N ILE A 258 -5.72 12.63 12.00
CA ILE A 258 -5.38 12.26 13.37
C ILE A 258 -5.95 13.32 14.29
N GLN A 259 -6.73 12.90 15.28
CA GLN A 259 -7.28 13.78 16.30
C GLN A 259 -6.26 13.95 17.44
N GLU A 260 -6.00 15.20 17.83
CA GLU A 260 -5.15 15.57 18.96
C GLU A 260 -6.05 16.08 20.09
N PHE A 261 -5.90 15.50 21.29
CA PHE A 261 -6.67 15.84 22.48
C PHE A 261 -5.78 16.49 23.54
N ASP A 262 -6.36 17.36 24.37
CA ASP A 262 -5.67 17.89 25.56
C ASP A 262 -5.70 16.88 26.72
N GLU A 263 -5.12 17.27 27.87
CA GLU A 263 -5.08 16.45 29.08
C GLU A 263 -6.47 16.16 29.70
N ASN A 264 -7.52 16.82 29.22
CA ASN A 264 -8.90 16.67 29.66
C ASN A 264 -9.79 16.00 28.59
N ASP A 265 -9.18 15.31 27.62
CA ASP A 265 -9.85 14.64 26.49
C ASP A 265 -10.67 15.58 25.57
N ASN A 266 -10.38 16.88 25.56
CA ASN A 266 -11.01 17.80 24.61
C ASN A 266 -10.27 17.78 23.28
N LEU A 267 -11.00 17.64 22.17
CA LEU A 267 -10.43 17.72 20.83
C LEU A 267 -9.86 19.13 20.58
N THR A 268 -8.54 19.22 20.38
CA THR A 268 -7.85 20.49 20.12
C THR A 268 -7.60 20.71 18.63
N LYS A 269 -7.32 19.64 17.88
CA LYS A 269 -6.96 19.72 16.46
C LYS A 269 -7.20 18.39 15.75
N THR A 270 -7.45 18.46 14.45
CA THR A 270 -7.37 17.29 13.56
C THR A 270 -6.31 17.54 12.49
N VAL A 271 -5.25 16.74 12.48
CA VAL A 271 -4.19 16.79 11.47
C VAL A 271 -4.63 15.95 10.27
N ARG A 272 -4.78 16.60 9.11
CA ARG A 272 -5.25 15.95 7.87
C ARG A 272 -4.19 15.87 6.78
N ASN A 273 -3.10 16.63 6.91
CA ASN A 273 -2.07 16.77 5.88
C ASN A 273 -0.81 16.04 6.32
N PHE A 274 -0.36 15.10 5.50
CA PHE A 274 0.79 14.25 5.77
C PHE A 274 1.78 14.32 4.61
N PHE A 275 3.06 14.42 4.95
CA PHE A 275 4.16 14.24 4.01
C PHE A 275 4.88 12.95 4.36
N SER A 276 4.85 12.00 3.44
CA SER A 276 5.56 10.73 3.54
C SER A 276 6.72 10.69 2.55
N ALA A 277 7.83 10.12 2.96
CA ALA A 277 8.96 9.86 2.09
C ALA A 277 9.51 8.48 2.40
N GLY A 278 10.11 7.87 1.39
CA GLY A 278 10.75 6.59 1.57
C GLY A 278 11.69 6.22 0.45
N MET A 279 12.39 5.12 0.67
CA MET A 279 13.33 4.55 -0.28
C MET A 279 13.35 3.04 -0.19
N THR A 280 13.69 2.39 -1.30
CA THR A 280 13.67 0.93 -1.42
C THR A 280 15.06 0.37 -1.61
N PHE A 281 15.40 -0.65 -0.82
CA PHE A 281 16.64 -1.40 -0.92
C PHE A 281 16.35 -2.81 -1.44
N THR A 282 16.59 -3.05 -2.74
CA THR A 282 16.44 -4.39 -3.31
C THR A 282 17.57 -5.31 -2.88
N ILE A 283 17.20 -6.53 -2.49
CA ILE A 283 18.11 -7.62 -2.15
C ILE A 283 18.34 -8.43 -3.43
N ARG A 284 19.58 -8.46 -3.92
CA ARG A 284 20.00 -9.17 -5.14
C ARG A 284 20.98 -10.29 -4.79
#